data_AF-A0A2E2HCL8-F1
#
_entry.id   AF-A0A2E2HCL8-F1
#
_cell.length_a   1.000
_cell.length_b   1.000
_cell.length_c   1.000
_cell.angle_alpha   90.00
_cell.angle_beta   90.00
_cell.angle_gamma   90.00
#
_symmetry.space_group_name_H-M   'P 1'
#
loop_
_entity.id
_entity.type
_entity.pdbx_description
1 polymer ?
#
loop_
_entity_poly.entity_id
_entity_poly.type
_entity_poly.pdbx_seq_one_letter_code
_entity_poly.pdbx_strand_id
1 'polypeptide(L)' 'MDFSQVADFAKSRGVVSISSVQRRFKVNCRQARDVLEGLVERGILESDASAGWSFYKPITGNKKKTIIQVIEYIENP' A
#
# COMPACT_ATOMS: atom_id res chain seq x y z
N MET A 1 4.87 6.11 15.55
CA MET A 1 4.40 4.82 15.02
C MET A 1 5.35 4.44 13.91
N ASP A 2 5.90 3.22 13.93
CA ASP A 2 6.87 2.79 12.93
C ASP A 2 6.16 2.28 11.67
N PHE A 3 6.69 2.67 10.51
CA PHE A 3 6.25 2.20 9.20
C PHE A 3 6.35 0.67 9.07
N SER A 4 7.37 0.05 9.68
CA SER A 4 7.60 -1.39 9.63
C SER A 4 6.42 -2.18 10.20
N GLN A 5 5.93 -1.78 11.38
CA GLN A 5 4.83 -2.45 12.07
C GLN A 5 3.50 -2.35 11.30
N VAL A 6 3.25 -1.20 10.66
CA VAL A 6 2.04 -1.02 9.83
C VAL A 6 2.14 -1.84 8.55
N ALA A 7 3.33 -1.93 7.95
CA ALA A 7 3.56 -2.77 6.78
C ALA A 7 3.34 -4.26 7.09
N ASP A 8 3.85 -4.76 8.22
CA ASP A 8 3.66 -6.16 8.63
C ASP A 8 2.20 -6.46 8.98
N PHE A 9 1.51 -5.49 9.60
CA PHE A 9 0.07 -5.59 9.82
C PHE A 9 -0.70 -5.67 8.49
N ALA A 10 -0.35 -4.84 7.50
CA ALA A 10 -0.97 -4.90 6.18
C ALA A 10 -0.68 -6.22 5.46
N LYS A 11 0.56 -6.73 5.52
CA LYS A 11 0.95 -8.03 4.95
C LYS A 11 0.17 -9.19 5.56
N SER A 12 -0.04 -9.18 6.87
CA SER A 12 -0.79 -10.26 7.56
C SER A 12 -2.30 -10.20 7.30
N ARG A 13 -2.87 -9.02 7.05
CA ARG A 13 -4.32 -8.83 6.84
C ARG A 13 -4.76 -8.81 5.37
N GLY A 14 -3.84 -8.52 4.45
CA GLY A 14 -4.14 -8.34 3.03
C GLY A 14 -4.70 -6.96 2.71
N VAL A 15 -5.85 -6.56 3.26
CA VAL A 15 -6.40 -5.22 3.08
C VAL A 15 -6.55 -4.53 4.43
N VAL A 16 -6.06 -3.29 4.51
CA VAL A 16 -6.14 -2.44 5.70
C VAL A 16 -6.76 -1.09 5.37
N SER A 17 -7.54 -0.55 6.29
CA SER A 17 -8.09 0.80 6.19
C SER A 17 -7.49 1.75 7.23
N ILE A 18 -7.62 3.06 7.00
CA ILE A 18 -7.25 4.10 7.98
C ILE A 18 -7.84 3.76 9.36
N SER A 19 -9.15 3.47 9.43
CA SER A 19 -9.84 3.13 10.67
C SER A 19 -9.33 1.82 11.31
N SER A 20 -8.82 0.88 10.51
CA SER A 20 -8.21 -0.35 11.06
C SER A 20 -6.86 -0.07 11.72
N VAL A 21 -6.04 0.82 11.11
CA VAL A 21 -4.76 1.26 11.66
C VAL A 21 -4.96 2.08 12.93
N GLN A 22 -5.91 3.03 12.92
CA GLN A 22 -6.27 3.81 14.12
C GLN A 22 -6.61 2.90 15.31
N ARG A 23 -7.48 1.91 15.10
CA ARG A 23 -7.90 0.98 16.17
C ARG A 23 -6.76 0.10 16.66
N ARG A 24 -5.92 -0.40 15.75
CA ARG A 24 -4.82 -1.33 16.06
C ARG A 24 -3.64 -0.68 16.77
N PHE A 25 -3.31 0.56 16.40
CA PHE A 25 -2.12 1.27 16.87
C PHE A 25 -2.45 2.44 17.79
N LYS A 26 -3.74 2.69 18.09
CA LYS A 26 -4.22 3.75 18.99
C LYS A 26 -3.74 5.14 18.56
N VAL A 27 -3.76 5.39 17.25
CA VAL A 27 -3.38 6.67 16.64
C VAL A 27 -4.59 7.42 16.09
N ASN A 28 -4.45 8.73 15.89
CA ASN A 28 -5.49 9.52 15.25
C ASN A 28 -5.57 9.28 13.73
N CYS A 29 -6.61 9.80 13.09
CA CYS A 29 -6.88 9.57 11.66
C CYS A 29 -5.79 10.15 10.77
N ARG A 30 -5.26 11.32 11.11
CA ARG A 30 -4.19 11.98 10.37
C ARG A 30 -2.91 11.16 10.40
N GLN A 31 -2.47 10.73 11.59
CA GLN A 31 -1.29 9.87 11.76
C GLN A 31 -1.44 8.53 11.03
N ALA A 32 -2.61 7.90 11.10
CA ALA A 32 -2.87 6.65 10.38
C ALA A 32 -2.77 6.86 8.86
N ARG A 33 -3.35 7.96 8.36
CA ARG A 33 -3.29 8.33 6.95
C ARG A 33 -1.86 8.62 6.50
N ASP A 34 -1.15 9.48 7.21
CA ASP A 34 0.23 9.88 6.89
C ASP A 34 1.15 8.65 6.79
N VAL A 35 0.97 7.67 7.68
CA VAL A 35 1.76 6.43 7.63
C VAL A 35 1.38 5.54 6.45
N LEU A 36 0.09 5.38 6.16
CA LEU A 36 -0.37 4.59 5.02
C LEU A 36 0.05 5.20 3.68
N GLU A 37 -0.09 6.52 3.53
CA GLU A 37 0.38 7.26 2.35
C GLU A 37 1.90 7.17 2.22
N GLY A 38 2.66 7.31 3.30
CA GLY A 38 4.11 7.10 3.27
C GLY A 38 4.53 5.68 2.89
N LEU A 39 3.73 4.66 3.21
CA LEU A 39 3.96 3.28 2.72
C LEU A 39 3.62 3.11 1.23
N VAL A 40 2.67 3.90 0.71
CA VAL A 40 2.36 3.94 -0.72
C VAL A 40 3.48 4.59 -1.51
N GLU A 41 3.99 5.74 -1.05
CA GLU A 41 5.12 6.43 -1.68
C GLU A 41 6.39 5.55 -1.74
N ARG A 42 6.59 4.69 -0.73
CA ARG A 42 7.69 3.72 -0.68
C ARG A 42 7.45 2.47 -1.52
N GLY A 43 6.30 2.34 -2.18
CA GLY A 43 5.94 1.18 -2.99
C GLY A 43 5.75 -0.11 -2.17
N ILE A 44 5.36 0.01 -0.90
CA ILE A 44 5.06 -1.13 -0.02
C ILE A 44 3.57 -1.47 -0.09
N LEU A 45 2.72 -0.44 -0.09
CA LEU A 45 1.27 -0.55 -0.24
C LEU A 45 0.81 0.12 -1.54
N GLU A 46 -0.40 -0.22 -1.98
CA GLU A 46 -1.16 0.52 -2.98
C GLU A 46 -2.57 0.81 -2.46
N SER A 47 -3.19 1.88 -2.94
CA SER A 47 -4.59 2.15 -2.64
C SER A 47 -5.49 1.10 -3.31
N ASP A 48 -6.50 0.64 -2.58
CA ASP A 48 -7.47 -0.33 -3.08
C ASP A 48 -8.77 0.37 -3.47
N ALA A 49 -8.78 0.95 -4.67
CA ALA A 49 -9.93 1.71 -5.18
C ALA A 49 -11.23 0.89 -5.21
N SER A 50 -11.14 -0.45 -5.30
CA SER A 50 -12.28 -1.36 -5.29
C SER A 50 -12.95 -1.47 -3.91
N ALA A 51 -12.19 -1.27 -2.83
CA ALA A 51 -12.69 -1.30 -1.45
C ALA A 51 -13.03 0.11 -0.91
N GLY A 52 -12.52 1.16 -1.56
CA GLY A 52 -12.78 2.56 -1.26
C GLY A 52 -11.52 3.37 -1.02
N TRP A 53 -11.66 4.70 -0.99
CA TRP A 53 -10.53 5.64 -0.94
C TRP A 53 -9.66 5.53 0.32
N SER A 54 -10.16 4.92 1.39
CA SER A 54 -9.46 4.77 2.68
C SER A 54 -8.87 3.38 2.91
N PHE A 55 -8.84 2.54 1.87
CA PHE A 55 -8.33 1.17 1.91
C PHE A 55 -7.03 1.04 1.12
N TYR A 56 -6.14 0.20 1.64
CA TYR A 56 -4.80 -0.03 1.16
C TYR A 56 -4.47 -1.52 1.24
N LYS A 57 -3.67 -2.02 0.30
CA LYS A 57 -3.21 -3.41 0.27
C LYS A 57 -1.72 -3.50 -0.04
N PRO A 58 -0.99 -4.51 0.45
CA PRO A 58 0.38 -4.77 0.05
C PRO A 58 0.50 -4.90 -1.46
N ILE A 59 1.55 -4.31 -2.02
CA ILE A 59 1.92 -4.57 -3.40
C ILE A 59 2.43 -6.01 -3.47
N THR A 60 1.57 -6.94 -3.89
CA THR A 60 2.00 -8.29 -4.25
C THR A 60 2.73 -8.19 -5.59
N GLY A 61 4.00 -8.58 -5.61
CA GLY A 61 4.88 -8.46 -6.77
C GLY A 61 4.28 -9.12 -8.02
N ASN A 62 3.69 -8.30 -8.90
CA ASN A 62 3.53 -8.58 -10.32
C ASN A 62 3.38 -7.31 -11.18
N LYS A 63 3.08 -6.14 -10.60
CA LYS A 63 2.98 -4.88 -11.37
C LYS A 63 4.32 -4.34 -11.90
N LYS A 64 5.46 -4.70 -11.29
CA LYS A 64 6.79 -4.34 -11.82
C LYS A 64 7.15 -5.09 -13.11
N LYS A 65 6.58 -6.27 -13.37
CA LYS A 65 6.82 -6.99 -14.64
C LYS A 65 6.11 -6.33 -15.81
N THR A 66 4.90 -5.81 -15.62
CA THR A 66 4.12 -5.21 -16.71
C THR A 66 4.76 -3.94 -17.27
N ILE A 67 5.34 -3.08 -16.43
CA ILE A 67 5.95 -1.83 -16.93
C ILE A 67 7.25 -2.11 -17.71
N ILE A 68 8.09 -3.04 -17.24
CA ILE A 68 9.34 -3.38 -17.94
C ILE A 68 9.04 -4.07 -19.28
N GLN A 69 8.06 -4.99 -19.32
CA GLN A 69 7.65 -5.64 -20.57
C GLN A 69 7.04 -4.68 -21.59
N VAL A 70 6.33 -3.64 -21.15
CA VAL A 70 5.76 -2.62 -22.05
C VAL A 70 6.87 -1.72 -22.63
N ILE A 71 7.93 -1.43 -21.89
CA ILE A 71 9.06 -0.62 -22.39
C ILE A 71 9.90 -1.44 -23.39
N GLU A 72 10.19 -2.72 -23.10
CA GLU A 72 10.99 -3.56 -24.01
C GLU A 72 10.31 -3.81 -25.38
N TYR A 73 8.98 -3.88 -25.43
CA TYR A 73 8.24 -4.03 -26.69
C TYR A 73 8.24 -2.77 -27.57
N ILE A 74 8.44 -1.59 -26.98
CA ILE A 74 8.48 -0.32 -27.73
C ILE A 74 9.85 -0.10 -28.36
N GLU A 75 10.92 -0.61 -27.74
CA GLU A 75 12.30 -0.37 -28.19
C GLU A 75 12.84 -1.43 -29.16
N ASN A 76 12.16 -2.57 -29.35
CA ASN A 76 12.46 -3.57 -30.39
C ASN A 76 11.17 -4.27 -30.87
N PRO A 77 10.55 -3.85 -31.99
CA PRO A 77 9.47 -4.61 -32.63
C PRO A 77 9.96 -5.94 -33.25
#